data_AF-A7HNT6-F1
#
_entry.id   AF-A7HNT6-F1
#
_cell.length_a   1.000
_cell.length_b   1.000
_cell.length_c   1.000
_cell.angle_alpha   90.00
_cell.angle_beta   90.00
_cell.angle_gamma   90.00
#
_symmetry.space_group_name_H-M   'P 1'
#
loop_
_entity.id
_entity.type
_entity.pdbx_description
1 polymer ?
#
loop_
_entity_poly.entity_id
_entity_poly.type
_entity_poly.pdbx_seq_one_letter_code
_entity_poly.pdbx_strand_id
1 'polypeptide(L)'
;MYDVLKLAESFEIEGYKFYKSKATEVKSKAITEIFEYLANMEKEHTEFIRGLMKNLEEGREIEKIPSQDTKFFNERYESQKVSDTSQEDDIADLSVLRMAYLIEKDFMEFYAKAAQNEKNEKVKEILEILAKWEEGHKKIIEEQMNYIIEKNHLDLGFYPF
;
A
#
# COMPACT_ATOMS: atom_id res chain seq x y z
N MET A 1 -22.70 11.85 8.47
CA MET A 1 -21.24 12.09 8.40
C MET A 1 -20.60 10.75 8.08
N TYR A 2 -19.74 10.67 7.07
CA TYR A 2 -19.17 9.40 6.61
C TYR A 2 -17.95 9.05 7.45
N ASP A 3 -18.17 8.58 8.69
CA ASP A 3 -17.10 8.31 9.66
C ASP A 3 -16.10 7.25 9.17
N VAL A 4 -16.57 6.29 8.36
CA VAL A 4 -15.73 5.30 7.70
C VAL A 4 -14.73 5.93 6.70
N LEU A 5 -15.13 6.99 5.99
CA LEU A 5 -14.26 7.68 5.04
C LEU A 5 -13.23 8.58 5.74
N LYS A 6 -13.57 9.14 6.91
CA LYS A 6 -12.61 9.86 7.76
C LYS A 6 -11.54 8.93 8.34
N LEU A 7 -11.96 7.73 8.71
CA LEU A 7 -11.03 6.71 9.16
C LEU A 7 -10.14 6.23 8.01
N ALA A 8 -10.71 6.02 6.82
CA ALA A 8 -9.95 5.73 5.61
C ALA A 8 -8.91 6.82 5.32
N GLU A 9 -9.29 8.09 5.30
CA GLU A 9 -8.34 9.22 5.13
C GLU A 9 -7.19 9.16 6.15
N SER A 10 -7.50 8.81 7.41
CA SER A 10 -6.48 8.69 8.46
C SER A 10 -5.52 7.54 8.19
N PHE A 11 -6.00 6.42 7.65
CA PHE A 11 -5.16 5.29 7.26
C PHE A 11 -4.20 5.68 6.15
N GLU A 12 -4.68 6.30 5.07
CA GLU A 12 -3.81 6.72 3.96
C GLU A 12 -2.75 7.75 4.41
N ILE A 13 -3.12 8.66 5.32
CA ILE A 13 -2.16 9.63 5.88
C ILE A 13 -1.07 8.94 6.70
N GLU A 14 -1.42 7.93 7.49
CA GLU A 14 -0.44 7.17 8.27
C GLU A 14 0.40 6.25 7.38
N GLY A 15 -0.18 5.64 6.35
CA GLY A 15 0.52 4.91 5.30
C GLY A 15 1.58 5.78 4.61
N TYR A 16 1.18 6.97 4.15
CA TYR A 16 2.10 7.96 3.56
C TYR A 16 3.29 8.27 4.49
N LYS A 17 3.02 8.57 5.76
CA LYS A 17 4.08 8.89 6.74
C LYS A 17 4.99 7.69 6.99
N PHE A 18 4.42 6.51 7.13
CA PHE A 18 5.15 5.27 7.33
C PHE A 18 6.14 5.05 6.18
N TYR A 19 5.66 5.08 4.93
CA TYR A 19 6.49 4.87 3.76
C TYR A 19 7.55 5.95 3.58
N LYS A 20 7.21 7.25 3.76
CA LYS A 20 8.20 8.34 3.72
C LYS A 20 9.28 8.19 4.78
N SER A 21 8.94 7.75 5.98
CA SER A 21 9.92 7.51 7.04
C SER A 21 10.82 6.33 6.68
N LYS A 22 10.22 5.17 6.38
CA LYS A 22 10.96 3.92 6.15
C LYS A 22 11.81 3.94 4.89
N ALA A 23 11.43 4.71 3.86
CA ALA A 23 12.27 4.91 2.67
C ALA A 23 13.67 5.46 3.01
N THR A 24 13.82 6.17 4.12
CA THR A 24 15.12 6.71 4.57
C THR A 24 15.90 5.79 5.51
N GLU A 25 15.26 4.72 6.01
CA GLU A 25 15.86 3.78 6.97
C GLU A 25 16.41 2.52 6.29
N VAL A 26 15.72 2.04 5.26
CA VAL A 26 16.06 0.82 4.50
C VAL A 26 17.39 0.97 3.77
N LYS A 27 18.04 -0.17 3.50
CA LYS A 27 19.38 -0.24 2.91
C LYS A 27 19.33 -0.43 1.41
N SER A 28 18.38 -1.22 0.92
CA SER A 28 18.21 -1.46 -0.51
C SER A 28 17.57 -0.26 -1.20
N LYS A 29 18.24 0.26 -2.23
CA LYS A 29 17.70 1.29 -3.11
C LYS A 29 16.38 0.84 -3.77
N ALA A 30 16.27 -0.44 -4.13
CA ALA A 30 15.03 -0.98 -4.70
C ALA A 30 13.84 -0.84 -3.73
N ILE A 31 14.08 -1.07 -2.44
CA ILE A 31 13.05 -0.93 -1.40
C ILE A 31 12.75 0.56 -1.13
N THR A 32 13.77 1.43 -1.14
CA THR A 32 13.55 2.88 -1.09
C THR A 32 12.61 3.33 -2.21
N GLU A 33 12.84 2.88 -3.45
CA GLU A 33 11.99 3.25 -4.59
C GLU A 33 10.57 2.68 -4.48
N ILE A 34 10.40 1.45 -3.97
CA ILE A 34 9.07 0.89 -3.64
C ILE A 34 8.37 1.79 -2.62
N PHE A 35 9.01 2.12 -1.50
CA PHE A 35 8.36 2.92 -0.46
C PHE A 35 8.08 4.36 -0.91
N GLU A 36 8.93 4.97 -1.73
CA GLU A 36 8.62 6.27 -2.32
C GLU A 36 7.43 6.20 -3.28
N TYR A 37 7.32 5.12 -4.06
CA TYR A 37 6.18 4.89 -4.94
C TYR A 37 4.87 4.69 -4.14
N LEU A 38 4.88 3.80 -3.15
CA LEU A 38 3.73 3.56 -2.27
C LEU A 38 3.31 4.87 -1.57
N ALA A 39 4.26 5.63 -0.99
CA ALA A 39 3.95 6.93 -0.38
C ALA A 39 3.24 7.89 -1.36
N ASN A 40 3.64 7.94 -2.62
CA ASN A 40 2.95 8.82 -3.57
C ASN A 40 1.51 8.36 -3.84
N MET A 41 1.26 7.05 -3.90
CA MET A 41 -0.10 6.51 -4.03
C MET A 41 -0.97 6.85 -2.82
N GLU A 42 -0.48 6.63 -1.59
CA GLU A 42 -1.17 7.00 -0.34
C GLU A 42 -1.58 8.49 -0.31
N LYS A 43 -0.71 9.35 -0.83
CA LYS A 43 -0.99 10.78 -0.94
C LYS A 43 -2.14 11.04 -1.94
N GLU A 44 -2.10 10.41 -3.11
CA GLU A 44 -3.17 10.52 -4.12
C GLU A 44 -4.50 9.97 -3.58
N HIS A 45 -4.47 8.89 -2.81
CA HIS A 45 -5.65 8.32 -2.15
C HIS A 45 -6.24 9.30 -1.13
N THR A 46 -5.39 9.91 -0.29
CA THR A 46 -5.82 10.94 0.66
C THR A 46 -6.53 12.09 -0.06
N GLU A 47 -5.98 12.56 -1.18
CA GLU A 47 -6.58 13.63 -2.00
C GLU A 47 -7.92 13.19 -2.60
N PHE A 48 -8.01 11.96 -3.11
CA PHE A 48 -9.23 11.37 -3.63
C PHE A 48 -10.33 11.26 -2.55
N ILE A 49 -10.02 10.72 -1.37
CA ILE A 49 -10.98 10.56 -0.26
C ILE A 49 -11.50 11.93 0.21
N ARG A 50 -10.64 12.95 0.29
CA ARG A 50 -11.05 14.32 0.61
C ARG A 50 -12.01 14.90 -0.42
N GLY A 51 -11.68 14.77 -1.70
CA GLY A 51 -12.54 15.23 -2.80
C GLY A 51 -13.89 14.53 -2.79
N LEU A 52 -13.88 13.21 -2.56
CA LEU A 52 -15.06 12.39 -2.41
C LEU A 52 -15.95 12.87 -1.25
N MET A 53 -15.40 13.02 -0.05
CA MET A 53 -16.16 13.46 1.12
C MET A 53 -16.83 14.81 0.87
N LYS A 54 -16.11 15.75 0.27
CA LYS A 54 -16.64 17.06 -0.12
C LYS A 54 -17.79 16.93 -1.12
N ASN A 55 -17.65 16.08 -2.15
CA ASN A 55 -18.70 15.86 -3.14
C ASN A 55 -19.94 15.20 -2.55
N LEU A 56 -19.76 14.25 -1.63
CA LEU A 56 -20.87 13.61 -0.92
C LEU A 56 -21.61 14.58 0.00
N GLU A 57 -20.90 15.50 0.67
CA GLU A 57 -21.51 16.55 1.51
C GLU A 57 -22.31 17.56 0.70
N GLU A 58 -21.83 17.91 -0.50
CA GLU A 58 -22.49 18.86 -1.41
C GLU A 58 -23.52 18.20 -2.35
N GLY A 59 -23.70 16.87 -2.27
CA GLY A 59 -24.61 16.13 -3.14
C GLY A 59 -24.19 16.10 -4.62
N ARG A 60 -22.91 16.33 -4.91
CA ARG A 60 -22.33 16.30 -6.26
C ARG A 60 -22.04 14.88 -6.71
N GLU A 61 -21.82 14.73 -8.02
CA GLU A 61 -21.28 13.49 -8.57
C GLU A 61 -19.87 13.23 -8.05
N ILE A 62 -19.54 11.96 -7.91
CA ILE A 62 -18.22 11.50 -7.49
C ILE A 62 -17.30 11.58 -8.71
N GLU A 63 -16.10 12.13 -8.53
CA GLU A 63 -15.10 12.20 -9.59
C GLU A 63 -14.67 10.81 -10.04
N LYS A 64 -14.10 10.72 -11.24
CA LYS A 64 -13.64 9.45 -11.80
C LYS A 64 -12.58 8.83 -10.87
N ILE A 65 -12.78 7.55 -10.54
CA ILE A 65 -11.85 6.78 -9.72
C ILE A 65 -10.45 6.79 -10.38
N PRO A 66 -9.39 7.17 -9.64
CA PRO A 66 -8.02 7.13 -10.12
C PRO A 66 -7.63 5.73 -10.60
N SER A 67 -6.96 5.66 -11.75
CA SER A 67 -6.37 4.40 -12.22
C SER A 67 -5.02 4.18 -11.55
N GLN A 68 -4.85 3.02 -10.94
CA GLN A 68 -3.55 2.54 -10.45
C GLN A 68 -2.83 1.76 -11.55
N ASP A 69 -2.19 2.47 -12.49
CA ASP A 69 -1.34 1.80 -13.50
C ASP A 69 0.06 1.56 -12.92
N THR A 70 0.30 0.35 -12.43
CA THR A 70 1.59 -0.07 -11.86
C THR A 70 2.61 -0.50 -12.92
N LYS A 71 2.26 -0.56 -14.21
CA LYS A 71 3.14 -1.09 -15.26
C LYS A 71 4.46 -0.33 -15.36
N PHE A 72 4.39 1.00 -15.39
CA PHE A 72 5.58 1.85 -15.49
C PHE A 72 6.50 1.68 -14.29
N PHE A 73 5.93 1.51 -13.10
CA PHE A 73 6.70 1.22 -11.90
C PHE A 73 7.36 -0.15 -11.99
N ASN A 74 6.61 -1.20 -12.35
CA ASN A 74 7.12 -2.57 -12.45
C ASN A 74 8.24 -2.71 -13.48
N GLU A 75 8.11 -2.09 -14.66
CA GLU A 75 9.16 -2.12 -15.69
C GLU A 75 10.45 -1.46 -15.21
N ARG A 76 10.34 -0.30 -14.55
CA ARG A 76 11.49 0.40 -13.97
C ARG A 76 12.10 -0.41 -12.83
N TYR A 77 11.27 -0.95 -11.96
CA TYR A 77 11.67 -1.73 -10.79
C TYR A 77 12.48 -2.97 -11.17
N GLU A 78 11.97 -3.78 -12.12
CA GLU A 78 12.67 -4.98 -12.58
C GLU A 78 14.03 -4.66 -13.22
N SER A 79 14.19 -3.48 -13.82
CA SER A 79 15.49 -3.02 -14.34
C SER A 79 16.50 -2.62 -13.25
N GLN A 80 16.04 -2.39 -12.02
CA GLN A 80 16.82 -1.84 -10.89
C GLN A 80 16.91 -2.78 -9.67
N LYS A 81 16.19 -3.91 -9.69
CA LYS A 81 16.05 -4.90 -8.61
C LYS A 81 17.35 -5.58 -8.18
N VAL A 82 18.40 -5.55 -9.01
CA VAL A 82 19.72 -6.07 -8.64
C VAL A 82 20.36 -5.11 -7.63
N SER A 83 20.34 -5.53 -6.37
CA SER A 83 20.79 -4.76 -5.21
C SER A 83 22.06 -5.39 -4.64
N ASP A 84 23.18 -4.65 -4.64
CA ASP A 84 24.46 -5.01 -3.99
C ASP A 84 24.39 -4.85 -2.45
N THR A 85 23.27 -5.27 -1.84
CA THR A 85 23.09 -5.32 -0.38
C THR A 85 23.65 -6.61 0.20
N SER A 86 24.21 -6.52 1.41
CA SER A 86 24.65 -7.68 2.19
C SER A 86 23.47 -8.51 2.68
N GLN A 87 23.70 -9.77 3.05
CA GLN A 87 22.66 -10.62 3.65
C GLN A 87 22.12 -10.02 4.96
N GLU A 88 22.95 -9.37 5.75
CA GLU A 88 22.57 -8.73 7.02
C GLU A 88 21.62 -7.55 6.77
N ASP A 89 21.93 -6.70 5.79
CA ASP A 89 21.07 -5.59 5.37
C ASP A 89 19.74 -6.10 4.80
N ASP A 90 19.78 -7.15 3.98
CA ASP A 90 18.60 -7.78 3.39
C ASP A 90 17.65 -8.33 4.46
N ILE A 91 18.17 -8.97 5.53
CA ILE A 91 17.35 -9.47 6.65
C ILE A 91 16.75 -8.32 7.46
N ALA A 92 17.50 -7.24 7.67
CA ALA A 92 16.98 -6.04 8.34
C ALA A 92 15.84 -5.40 7.54
N ASP A 93 16.04 -5.23 6.24
CA ASP A 93 15.04 -4.67 5.33
C ASP A 93 13.81 -5.59 5.19
N LEU A 94 14.00 -6.92 5.19
CA LEU A 94 12.90 -7.90 5.19
C LEU A 94 11.96 -7.72 6.39
N SER A 95 12.51 -7.35 7.55
CA SER A 95 11.71 -7.07 8.74
C SER A 95 10.85 -5.81 8.56
N VAL A 96 11.37 -4.79 7.86
CA VAL A 96 10.63 -3.56 7.54
C VAL A 96 9.54 -3.82 6.50
N LEU A 97 9.85 -4.58 5.44
CA LEU A 97 8.87 -5.01 4.45
C LEU A 97 7.75 -5.83 5.09
N ARG A 98 8.08 -6.71 6.05
CA ARG A 98 7.06 -7.49 6.77
C ARG A 98 6.10 -6.60 7.57
N MET A 99 6.60 -5.53 8.19
CA MET A 99 5.72 -4.56 8.86
C MET A 99 4.79 -3.88 7.85
N ALA A 100 5.33 -3.45 6.71
CA ALA A 100 4.53 -2.85 5.63
C ALA A 100 3.44 -3.83 5.13
N TYR A 101 3.79 -5.08 4.87
CA TYR A 101 2.85 -6.13 4.43
C TYR A 101 1.67 -6.29 5.40
N LEU A 102 1.94 -6.30 6.71
CA LEU A 102 0.90 -6.45 7.73
C LEU A 102 -0.02 -5.22 7.78
N ILE A 103 0.53 -4.01 7.63
CA ILE A 103 -0.27 -2.77 7.57
C ILE A 103 -1.22 -2.83 6.37
N GLU A 104 -0.70 -3.12 5.17
CA GLU A 104 -1.51 -3.21 3.95
C GLU A 104 -2.58 -4.30 4.04
N LYS A 105 -2.23 -5.46 4.62
CA LYS A 105 -3.19 -6.54 4.86
C LYS A 105 -4.32 -6.09 5.79
N ASP A 106 -3.99 -5.40 6.88
CA ASP A 106 -4.97 -4.91 7.84
C ASP A 106 -5.90 -3.86 7.21
N PHE A 107 -5.37 -2.94 6.39
CA PHE A 107 -6.17 -1.94 5.68
C PHE A 107 -7.06 -2.56 4.61
N MET A 108 -6.52 -3.47 3.79
CA MET A 108 -7.27 -4.27 2.81
C MET A 108 -8.45 -4.99 3.48
N GLU A 109 -8.19 -5.70 4.58
CA GLU A 109 -9.22 -6.42 5.32
C GLU A 109 -10.24 -5.48 5.97
N PHE A 110 -9.80 -4.34 6.51
CA PHE A 110 -10.67 -3.33 7.06
C PHE A 110 -11.64 -2.81 6.00
N TYR A 111 -11.14 -2.39 4.84
CA TYR A 111 -11.97 -1.86 3.77
C TYR A 111 -12.94 -2.90 3.23
N ALA A 112 -12.50 -4.15 3.04
CA ALA A 112 -13.38 -5.24 2.63
C ALA A 112 -14.52 -5.48 3.64
N LYS A 113 -14.20 -5.49 4.95
CA LYS A 113 -15.21 -5.64 6.02
C LYS A 113 -16.12 -4.43 6.12
N ALA A 114 -15.60 -3.22 5.93
CA ALA A 114 -16.38 -1.99 5.96
C ALA A 114 -17.38 -1.95 4.79
N ALA A 115 -16.95 -2.31 3.58
CA ALA A 115 -17.80 -2.41 2.40
C ALA A 115 -18.99 -3.37 2.61
N GLN A 116 -18.75 -4.52 3.23
CA GLN A 116 -19.80 -5.51 3.52
C GLN A 116 -20.89 -4.98 4.47
N ASN A 117 -20.56 -4.03 5.34
CA ASN A 117 -21.46 -3.47 6.34
C ASN A 117 -22.07 -2.12 5.92
N GLU A 118 -21.64 -1.56 4.80
CA GLU A 118 -22.10 -0.26 4.30
C GLU A 118 -23.45 -0.39 3.57
N LYS A 119 -24.36 0.53 3.85
CA LYS A 119 -25.71 0.57 3.26
C LYS A 119 -25.79 1.53 2.07
N ASN A 120 -24.91 2.51 2.01
CA ASN A 120 -24.81 3.42 0.89
C ASN A 120 -23.99 2.77 -0.22
N GLU A 121 -24.65 2.35 -1.29
CA GLU A 121 -24.01 1.65 -2.43
C GLU A 121 -22.81 2.42 -3.01
N LYS A 122 -22.85 3.76 -3.03
CA LYS A 122 -21.71 4.56 -3.52
C LYS A 122 -20.51 4.42 -2.58
N VAL A 123 -20.74 4.52 -1.27
CA VAL A 123 -19.66 4.40 -0.28
C VAL A 123 -19.11 2.96 -0.26
N LYS A 124 -19.99 1.97 -0.43
CA LYS A 124 -19.59 0.57 -0.56
C LYS A 124 -18.66 0.35 -1.75
N GLU A 125 -19.02 0.84 -2.93
CA GLU A 125 -18.17 0.73 -4.14
C GLU A 125 -16.78 1.33 -3.90
N ILE A 126 -16.72 2.47 -3.20
CA ILE A 126 -15.47 3.15 -2.86
C ILE A 126 -14.62 2.30 -1.91
N LEU A 127 -15.23 1.73 -0.86
CA LEU A 127 -14.51 0.86 0.07
C LEU A 127 -13.99 -0.40 -0.62
N GLU A 128 -14.73 -0.97 -1.58
CA GLU A 128 -14.26 -2.08 -2.41
C GLU A 128 -13.07 -1.70 -3.30
N ILE A 129 -13.01 -0.45 -3.76
CA ILE A 129 -11.89 0.08 -4.54
C ILE A 129 -10.66 0.28 -3.65
N LEU A 130 -10.83 0.90 -2.47
CA LEU A 130 -9.75 1.08 -1.51
C LEU A 130 -9.14 -0.29 -1.13
N ALA A 131 -9.98 -1.29 -0.85
CA ALA A 131 -9.50 -2.64 -0.57
C ALA A 131 -8.63 -3.23 -1.71
N LYS A 132 -8.96 -2.95 -2.97
CA LYS A 132 -8.18 -3.39 -4.13
C LYS A 132 -6.84 -2.65 -4.27
N TRP A 133 -6.79 -1.38 -3.88
CA TRP A 133 -5.53 -0.62 -3.87
C TRP A 133 -4.56 -1.21 -2.84
N GLU A 134 -5.03 -1.48 -1.62
CA GLU A 134 -4.21 -2.09 -0.56
C GLU A 134 -3.79 -3.53 -0.92
N GLU A 135 -4.66 -4.28 -1.60
CA GLU A 135 -4.27 -5.59 -2.14
C GLU A 135 -3.09 -5.48 -3.12
N GLY A 136 -3.10 -4.44 -3.97
CA GLY A 136 -2.03 -4.11 -4.90
C GLY A 136 -0.72 -3.75 -4.19
N HIS A 137 -0.79 -2.85 -3.19
CA HIS A 137 0.36 -2.49 -2.37
C HIS A 137 0.98 -3.70 -1.68
N LYS A 138 0.13 -4.49 -1.01
CA LYS A 138 0.53 -5.75 -0.35
C LYS A 138 1.27 -6.67 -1.30
N LYS A 139 0.79 -6.80 -2.54
CA LYS A 139 1.40 -7.67 -3.55
C LYS A 139 2.79 -7.17 -3.98
N ILE A 140 2.97 -5.86 -4.18
CA ILE A 140 4.30 -5.28 -4.48
C ILE A 140 5.29 -5.61 -3.35
N ILE A 141 4.86 -5.48 -2.10
CA ILE A 141 5.70 -5.77 -0.93
C ILE A 141 6.02 -7.27 -0.85
N GLU A 142 5.02 -8.13 -1.04
CA GLU A 142 5.17 -9.59 -1.02
C GLU A 142 6.17 -10.08 -2.08
N GLU A 143 6.07 -9.56 -3.31
CA GLU A 143 7.00 -9.87 -4.39
C GLU A 143 8.44 -9.51 -4.02
N GLN A 144 8.64 -8.38 -3.34
CA GLN A 144 9.97 -7.98 -2.91
C GLN A 144 10.50 -8.79 -1.72
N MET A 145 9.62 -9.17 -0.78
CA MET A 145 9.98 -10.09 0.30
C MET A 145 10.44 -11.44 -0.26
N ASN A 146 9.68 -12.01 -1.20
CA ASN A 146 10.01 -13.28 -1.85
C ASN A 146 11.37 -13.20 -2.56
N TYR A 147 11.67 -12.10 -3.25
CA TYR A 147 12.97 -11.89 -3.86
C TYR A 147 14.13 -11.94 -2.85
N ILE A 148 14.01 -11.26 -1.70
CA ILE A 148 15.05 -11.27 -0.66
C ILE A 148 15.25 -12.68 -0.10
N ILE A 149 14.15 -13.40 0.14
CA ILE A 149 14.16 -14.77 0.67
C ILE A 149 14.90 -15.70 -0.30
N GLU A 150 14.56 -15.63 -1.60
CA GLU A 150 15.20 -16.43 -2.65
C GLU A 150 16.68 -16.08 -2.82
N LYS A 151 17.01 -14.78 -2.91
CA LYS A 151 18.39 -14.26 -3.03
C LYS A 151 19.31 -14.80 -1.93
N ASN A 152 18.81 -14.86 -0.70
CA ASN A 152 19.60 -15.21 0.48
C ASN A 152 19.43 -16.67 0.92
N HIS A 153 18.68 -17.48 0.16
CA HIS A 153 18.37 -18.88 0.49
C HIS A 153 17.85 -19.06 1.93
N LEU A 154 17.02 -18.12 2.39
CA LEU A 154 16.50 -18.13 3.75
C LEU A 154 15.49 -19.27 3.91
N ASP A 155 15.79 -20.25 4.77
CA ASP A 155 14.80 -21.22 5.23
C ASP A 155 13.95 -20.55 6.33
N LEU A 156 12.82 -20.00 5.91
CA LEU A 156 11.86 -19.41 6.82
C LEU A 156 10.98 -20.47 7.53
N GLY A 157 11.09 -21.77 7.24
CA GLY A 157 10.17 -22.77 7.78
C GLY A 157 8.70 -22.45 7.50
N PHE A 158 7.82 -22.69 8.48
CA PHE A 158 6.36 -22.45 8.37
C PHE A 158 6.00 -21.00 8.74
N TYR A 159 6.45 -20.03 7.94
CA TYR A 159 5.99 -18.63 8.04
C TYR A 159 5.05 -18.30 6.88
N PRO A 160 3.73 -18.61 6.99
CA PRO A 160 2.76 -18.11 6.04
C PRO A 160 2.62 -16.60 6.26
N PHE A 161 2.83 -15.84 5.20
CA PHE A 161 2.41 -14.43 5.12
C PHE A 161 0.89 -14.37 4.93
#